data_AF-A0A183V0T2-F1
#
_entry.id   AF-A0A183V0T2-F1
#
_cell.length_a   1.000
_cell.length_b   1.000
_cell.length_c   1.000
_cell.angle_alpha   90.00
_cell.angle_beta   90.00
_cell.angle_gamma   90.00
#
_symmetry.space_group_name_H-M   'P 1'
#
loop_
_entity.id
_entity.type
_entity.pdbx_description
1 polymer ?
#
loop_
_entity_poly.entity_id
_entity_poly.type
_entity_poly.pdbx_seq_one_letter_code
_entity_poly.pdbx_strand_id
1 'polypeptide(L)' 'MKGTDLLGSADSIQKSAEKTLGGKFETVVALDDFAYKSHFKEGKTCKIEKDGQYALAWQP' A
#
# COMPACT_ATOMS: atom_id res chain seq x y z
N MET A 1 7.25 1.14 -12.94
CA MET A 1 7.97 1.92 -11.89
C MET A 1 9.40 1.36 -11.80
N LYS A 2 10.45 2.19 -11.83
CA LYS A 2 11.86 1.70 -11.95
C LYS A 2 12.39 1.38 -10.54
N GLY A 3 12.77 0.13 -10.29
CA GLY A 3 12.95 -0.45 -8.95
C GLY A 3 14.17 0.03 -8.15
N THR A 4 14.17 1.29 -7.69
CA THR A 4 15.24 1.79 -6.81
C THR A 4 14.75 2.45 -5.51
N ASP A 5 13.45 2.73 -5.35
CA ASP A 5 12.93 3.32 -4.11
C ASP A 5 11.53 2.80 -3.74
N LEU A 6 11.51 1.63 -3.09
CA LEU A 6 10.29 1.05 -2.53
C LEU A 6 9.76 1.91 -1.37
N LEU A 7 10.65 2.52 -0.58
CA LEU A 7 10.29 3.31 0.60
C LEU A 7 9.63 4.64 0.19
N GLY A 8 10.18 5.37 -0.77
CA GLY A 8 9.56 6.58 -1.30
C GLY A 8 8.24 6.29 -2.02
N SER A 9 8.13 5.13 -2.68
CA SER A 9 6.85 4.69 -3.27
C SER A 9 5.80 4.43 -2.19
N ALA A 10 6.18 3.71 -1.12
CA ALA A 10 5.29 3.43 0.01
C ALA A 10 4.84 4.72 0.73
N ASP A 11 5.79 5.63 1.00
CA ASP A 11 5.51 6.94 1.64
C ASP A 11 4.57 7.80 0.78
N SER A 12 4.81 7.85 -0.54
CA SER A 12 3.95 8.59 -1.47
C SER A 12 2.52 8.05 -1.51
N ILE A 13 2.37 6.73 -1.58
CA ILE A 13 1.05 6.07 -1.58
C ILE A 13 0.33 6.32 -0.26
N GLN A 14 1.02 6.15 0.88
CA GLN A 14 0.44 6.39 2.20
C GLN A 14 -0.08 7.83 2.31
N LYS A 15 0.77 8.82 2.04
CA LYS A 15 0.40 10.25 2.12
C LYS A 15 -0.77 10.59 1.20
N SER A 16 -0.80 10.01 0.00
CA SER A 16 -1.89 10.21 -0.95
C SER A 16 -3.22 9.62 -0.43
N ALA A 17 -3.18 8.40 0.13
CA ALA A 17 -4.34 7.74 0.71
C ALA A 17 -4.90 8.51 1.92
N GLU A 18 -4.03 8.89 2.86
CA GLU A 18 -4.40 9.68 4.05
C GLU A 18 -5.02 11.02 3.66
N LYS A 19 -4.43 11.71 2.67
CA LYS A 19 -4.95 13.00 2.18
C LYS A 19 -6.31 12.87 1.48
N THR A 20 -6.51 11.81 0.70
CA THR A 20 -7.69 11.68 -0.18
C THR A 20 -8.86 11.01 0.51
N LEU A 21 -8.60 10.00 1.33
CA LEU A 21 -9.62 9.14 1.94
C LEU A 21 -9.85 9.47 3.42
N GLY A 22 -8.94 10.22 4.04
CA GLY A 22 -8.97 10.56 5.46
C GLY A 22 -8.62 9.37 6.36
N GLY A 23 -8.11 9.66 7.55
CA GLY A 23 -7.63 8.64 8.49
C GLY A 23 -6.17 8.27 8.24
N LYS A 24 -5.68 7.28 9.01
CA LYS A 24 -4.31 6.77 8.90
C LYS A 24 -4.28 5.59 7.95
N PHE A 25 -3.18 5.45 7.21
CA PHE A 25 -2.97 4.30 6.33
C PHE A 25 -1.60 3.68 6.61
N GLU A 26 -1.52 2.39 6.39
CA GLU A 26 -0.27 1.65 6.30
C GLU A 26 -0.08 1.19 4.87
N THR A 27 1.16 1.22 4.38
CA THR A 27 1.49 0.85 3.00
C THR A 27 2.70 -0.08 2.96
N VAL A 28 2.59 -1.13 2.15
CA VAL A 28 3.68 -2.06 1.83
C VAL A 28 3.88 -2.07 0.31
N VAL A 29 5.13 -1.92 -0.13
CA VAL A 29 5.53 -2.07 -1.52
C VAL A 29 6.64 -3.12 -1.61
N ALA A 30 6.49 -4.09 -2.51
CA ALA A 30 7.40 -5.20 -2.67
C ALA A 30 7.70 -5.50 -4.15
N LEU A 31 8.84 -6.14 -4.39
CA LEU A 31 9.23 -6.63 -5.73
C LEU A 31 8.57 -7.97 -6.09
N ASP A 32 8.05 -8.68 -5.10
CA ASP A 32 7.38 -9.96 -5.25
C ASP A 32 6.03 -9.95 -4.54
N ASP A 33 5.18 -10.91 -4.88
CA ASP A 33 3.86 -11.05 -4.26
C ASP A 33 3.99 -11.44 -2.78
N PHE A 34 3.03 -11.01 -1.96
CA PHE A 34 2.96 -11.32 -0.55
C PHE A 34 1.53 -11.56 -0.06
N ALA A 35 1.36 -12.49 0.88
CA ALA A 35 0.07 -12.73 1.51
C ALA A 35 -0.22 -11.64 2.56
N TYR A 36 -1.49 -11.23 2.64
CA TYR A 36 -1.97 -10.27 3.63
C TYR A 36 -3.30 -10.73 4.22
N LYS A 37 -3.45 -10.53 5.53
CA LYS A 37 -4.69 -10.73 6.28
C LYS A 37 -4.78 -9.69 7.38
N SER A 38 -5.91 -9.00 7.48
CA SER A 38 -6.24 -8.12 8.60
C SER A 38 -7.24 -8.78 9.54
N HIS A 39 -7.17 -8.40 10.82
CA HIS A 39 -8.21 -8.72 11.79
C HIS A 39 -9.45 -7.83 11.62
N PHE A 40 -9.24 -6.59 11.16
CA PHE A 40 -10.32 -5.61 10.96
C PHE A 40 -11.03 -5.88 9.64
N LYS A 41 -12.34 -6.15 9.73
CA LYS A 41 -13.22 -6.38 8.57
C LYS A 41 -13.73 -5.07 7.97
N GLU A 42 -13.74 -4.01 8.78
CA GLU A 42 -14.19 -2.67 8.41
C GLU A 42 -12.97 -1.76 8.26
N GLY A 43 -12.67 -1.37 7.03
CA GLY A 43 -11.51 -0.56 6.67
C GLY A 43 -11.34 -0.48 5.16
N LYS A 44 -10.66 0.55 4.66
CA LYS A 44 -10.32 0.64 3.23
C LYS A 44 -9.04 -0.15 2.98
N THR A 45 -9.09 -1.09 2.05
CA THR A 45 -7.94 -1.92 1.67
C THR A 45 -7.85 -1.99 0.15
N CYS A 46 -6.65 -1.79 -0.38
CA CYS A 46 -6.36 -1.92 -1.80
C CYS A 46 -5.03 -2.63 -1.99
N LYS A 47 -5.03 -3.75 -2.69
CA LYS A 47 -3.81 -4.46 -3.13
C LYS A 47 -3.81 -4.53 -4.65
N ILE A 48 -2.72 -4.10 -5.26
CA ILE A 48 -2.54 -4.15 -6.72
C ILE A 48 -1.16 -4.69 -7.08
N GLU A 49 -1.07 -5.22 -8.29
CA GLU A 49 0.17 -5.53 -8.99
C GLU A 49 0.32 -4.54 -10.15
N LYS A 50 1.52 -4.01 -10.36
CA LYS A 50 1.86 -3.15 -11.48
C LYS A 50 3.32 -3.34 -11.88
N ASP A 51 3.54 -3.72 -13.14
CA ASP A 51 4.87 -3.96 -13.71
C ASP A 51 5.71 -4.97 -12.87
N GLY A 52 5.06 -5.98 -12.27
CA GLY A 52 5.71 -6.95 -11.39
C GLY A 52 5.98 -6.45 -9.96
N GLN A 53 5.65 -5.21 -9.62
CA GLN A 53 5.71 -4.70 -8.26
C GLN A 53 4.33 -4.77 -7.60
N TYR A 54 4.32 -5.10 -6.31
CA TYR A 54 3.09 -5.24 -5.54
C TYR A 54 2.99 -4.11 -4.52
N ALA A 55 1.82 -3.48 -4.47
CA ALA A 55 1.52 -2.44 -3.49
C ALA A 55 0.23 -2.79 -2.74
N LEU A 56 0.27 -2.68 -1.41
CA LEU A 56 -0.87 -2.78 -0.53
C LEU A 56 -0.96 -1.48 0.28
N ALA A 57 -2.14 -0.87 0.31
CA ALA A 57 -2.49 0.16 1.27
C ALA A 57 -3.73 -0.28 2.05
N TRP A 58 -3.70 -0.16 3.38
CA TRP A 58 -4.85 -0.48 4.21
C TRP A 58 -5.01 0.50 5.37
N GLN A 59 -6.25 0.65 5.81
CA GLN A 59 -6.62 1.39 6.99
C GLN A 59 -6.70 0.41 8.18
N PRO A 60 -5.86 0.56 9.22
CA PRO A 60 -5.93 -0.25 10.43
C PRO A 60 -7.15 0.08 11.29
#